data_AF-A0A853CS26-F1
#
_entry.id   AF-A0A853CS26-F1
#
_cell.length_a   1.000
_cell.length_b   1.000
_cell.length_c   1.000
_cell.angle_alpha   90.00
_cell.angle_beta   90.00
_cell.angle_gamma   90.00
#
_symmetry.space_group_name_H-M   'P 1'
#
loop_
_entity.id
_entity.type
_entity.pdbx_description
1 polymer ?
#
loop_
_entity_poly.entity_id
_entity_poly.type
_entity_poly.pdbx_seq_one_letter_code
_entity_poly.pdbx_strand_id
1 'polypeptide(L)' 'MDAFWSVTVYNAEGYMVDNPEHVVSVNSVTAVPNDDGSITVRFGDSDEPNSIPTPEG' A
#
# COMPACT_ATOMS: atom_id res chain seq x y z
N MET A 1 0.06 5.59 -23.40
CA MET A 1 0.16 4.68 -22.24
C MET A 1 0.32 5.56 -21.03
N ASP A 2 -0.62 5.53 -20.10
CA ASP A 2 -0.45 6.18 -18.80
C ASP A 2 0.56 5.36 -17.98
N ALA A 3 1.47 6.05 -17.28
CA ALA A 3 2.51 5.39 -16.51
C ALA A 3 1.91 4.64 -15.31
N PHE A 4 2.41 3.44 -15.04
CA PHE A 4 2.01 2.61 -13.91
C PHE A 4 3.03 2.72 -12.77
N TRP A 5 2.55 2.73 -11.53
CA TRP A 5 3.39 2.59 -10.34
C TRP A 5 2.72 1.68 -9.30
N SER A 6 3.55 1.03 -8.49
CA SER A 6 3.12 0.27 -7.31
C SER A 6 4.10 0.47 -6.15
N VAL A 7 3.58 0.52 -4.94
CA VAL A 7 4.32 0.48 -3.67
C VAL A 7 3.96 -0.82 -2.98
N THR A 8 4.96 -1.67 -2.70
CA THR A 8 4.79 -2.97 -2.06
C THR A 8 5.69 -3.07 -0.84
N VAL A 9 5.16 -3.56 0.27
CA VAL A 9 5.90 -3.72 1.53
C VAL A 9 6.40 -5.16 1.67
N TYR A 10 7.63 -5.31 2.14
CA TYR A 10 8.28 -6.58 2.43
C TYR A 10 8.78 -6.56 3.88
N ASN A 11 8.87 -7.72 4.53
CA ASN A 11 9.56 -7.86 5.81
C ASN A 11 11.09 -7.69 5.64
N ALA A 12 11.83 -7.67 6.76
CA ALA A 12 13.28 -7.51 6.73
C ALA A 12 14.04 -8.65 6.00
N GLU A 13 13.41 -9.81 5.85
CA GLU A 13 13.95 -10.93 5.08
C GLU A 13 13.69 -10.81 3.57
N GLY A 14 12.92 -9.81 3.14
CA GLY A 14 12.61 -9.53 1.74
C GLY A 14 11.38 -10.27 1.19
N TYR A 15 10.48 -10.75 2.05
CA TYR A 15 9.26 -11.46 1.65
C TYR A 15 8.00 -10.61 1.83
N MET A 16 7.02 -10.82 0.94
CA MET A 16 5.64 -10.40 1.20
C MET A 16 5.07 -11.33 2.25
N VAL A 17 4.52 -10.75 3.32
CA VAL A 17 3.95 -11.52 4.43
C VAL A 17 2.45 -11.33 4.42
N ASP A 18 1.72 -12.44 4.54
CA ASP A 18 0.27 -12.40 4.70
C ASP A 18 -0.11 -11.59 5.95
N ASN A 19 -1.23 -10.87 5.85
CA ASN A 19 -1.83 -10.13 6.95
C ASN A 19 -3.35 -10.31 6.92
N PRO A 20 -4.06 -10.03 8.03
CA PRO A 20 -5.51 -10.22 8.10
C PRO A 20 -6.32 -9.45 7.06
N GLU A 21 -5.77 -8.34 6.54
CA GLU A 21 -6.39 -7.50 5.54
C GLU A 21 -6.12 -8.00 4.11
N HIS A 22 -5.20 -8.94 3.94
CA HIS A 22 -4.70 -9.41 2.64
C HIS A 22 -4.23 -8.28 1.71
N VAL A 23 -3.69 -7.19 2.29
CA VAL A 23 -3.16 -6.03 1.56
C VAL A 23 -1.66 -5.93 1.75
N VAL A 24 -0.89 -6.03 0.66
CA VAL A 24 0.58 -5.89 0.71
C VAL A 24 1.09 -4.76 -0.20
N SER A 25 0.21 -4.13 -0.98
CA SER A 25 0.59 -3.09 -1.94
C SER A 25 -0.54 -2.10 -2.23
N VAL A 26 -0.13 -0.90 -2.67
CA VAL A 26 -1.00 0.11 -3.30
C VAL A 26 -0.42 0.43 -4.68
N ASN A 27 -1.27 0.64 -5.68
CA ASN A 27 -0.84 0.93 -7.04
C ASN A 27 -1.74 1.98 -7.71
N SER A 28 -1.27 2.53 -8.83
CA SER A 28 -1.95 3.60 -9.57
C SER A 28 -3.31 3.24 -10.16
N VAL A 29 -3.69 1.95 -10.17
CA VAL A 29 -4.99 1.47 -10.69
C VAL A 29 -6.04 1.40 -9.58
N THR A 30 -5.64 0.99 -8.37
CA THR A 30 -6.56 0.78 -7.24
C THR A 30 -6.48 1.86 -6.16
N ALA A 31 -5.49 2.77 -6.24
CA ALA A 31 -5.35 3.84 -5.27
C ALA A 31 -6.56 4.79 -5.29
N VAL A 32 -6.98 5.20 -4.09
CA VAL A 32 -8.02 6.20 -3.89
C VAL A 32 -7.36 7.59 -3.83
N PRO A 33 -7.67 8.52 -4.74
CA PRO A 33 -7.13 9.87 -4.71
C PRO A 33 -7.81 10.75 -3.66
N ASN A 34 -7.04 11.72 -3.16
CA ASN A 34 -7.55 12.85 -2.41
C ASN A 34 -8.29 13.84 -3.33
N ASP A 35 -9.01 14.81 -2.75
CA ASP A 35 -9.76 15.83 -3.49
C ASP A 35 -8.87 16.67 -4.44
N ASP A 36 -7.58 16.83 -4.13
CA ASP A 36 -6.60 17.54 -4.95
C ASP A 36 -5.93 16.65 -6.02
N GLY A 37 -6.35 15.39 -6.12
CA GLY A 37 -5.79 14.40 -7.04
C GLY A 37 -4.48 13.76 -6.60
N SER A 38 -3.94 14.13 -5.43
CA SER A 38 -2.78 13.43 -4.85
C SER A 38 -3.16 12.05 -4.30
N ILE A 39 -2.17 11.15 -4.19
CA ILE A 39 -2.34 9.85 -3.54
C ILE A 39 -1.52 9.84 -2.24
N THR A 40 -2.20 9.64 -1.11
CA THR A 40 -1.54 9.33 0.17
C THR A 40 -1.45 7.82 0.34
N VAL A 41 -0.24 7.28 0.49
CA VAL A 41 0.01 5.87 0.87
C VAL A 41 0.39 5.84 2.34
N ARG A 42 -0.29 5.01 3.15
CA ARG A 42 -0.09 4.90 4.60
C ARG A 42 0.57 3.56 4.91
N PHE A 43 1.51 3.57 5.84
CA PHE A 43 2.19 2.37 6.33
C PHE A 43 1.82 2.15 7.80
N GLY A 44 1.34 0.95 8.12
CA GLY A 44 0.89 0.57 9.46
C GLY A 44 -0.64 0.41 9.56
N ASP A 45 -1.12 0.20 10.77
CA ASP A 45 -2.55 -0.06 11.04
C ASP A 45 -3.38 1.22 10.85
N SER A 46 -4.29 1.19 9.87
CA SER A 46 -5.23 2.28 9.61
C SER A 46 -6.41 1.79 8.79
N ASP A 47 -7.62 2.17 9.19
CA ASP A 47 -8.84 1.90 8.42
C ASP A 47 -9.04 2.85 7.22
N GLU A 48 -8.07 3.75 6.97
CA GLU A 48 -8.13 4.70 5.86
C GLU A 48 -7.77 4.05 4.51
N PRO A 49 -8.22 4.61 3.38
CA PRO A 49 -7.79 4.15 2.07
C PRO A 49 -6.26 4.17 1.88
N ASN A 50 -5.78 3.26 1.03
CA ASN A 50 -4.36 3.13 0.66
C ASN A 50 -3.43 2.82 1.86
N SER A 51 -3.94 2.12 2.86
CA SER A 51 -3.15 1.63 4.00
C SER A 51 -2.55 0.26 3.68
N ILE A 52 -1.26 0.11 3.96
CA ILE A 52 -0.54 -1.16 3.86
C ILE A 52 -0.06 -1.52 5.27
N PRO A 53 -0.60 -2.58 5.89
CA PRO A 53 -0.09 -3.10 7.14
C PRO A 53 1.40 -3.42 7.03
N THR A 54 2.19 -3.03 8.03
CA THR A 54 3.64 -3.27 8.04
C THR A 54 3.96 -4.53 8.86
N PRO A 55 4.67 -5.51 8.29
CA PRO A 55 5.18 -6.63 9.06
C PRO A 55 6.24 -6.15 10.06
N GLU A 56 6.54 -6.97 11.08
CA GLU A 56 7.70 -6.74 11.93
C GLU A 56 8.99 -6.72 11.09
N GLY A 57 9.91 -5.83 11.47
CA GLY A 57 11.22 -5.64 10.83
C GLY A 57 12.36 -6.23 11.63
#